data_AF-A0A2E1S3X7-F1
#
_entry.id   AF-A0A2E1S3X7-F1
#
_cell.length_a   1.000
_cell.length_b   1.000
_cell.length_c   1.000
_cell.angle_alpha   90.00
_cell.angle_beta   90.00
_cell.angle_gamma   90.00
#
_symmetry.space_group_name_H-M   'P 1'
#
loop_
_entity.id
_entity.type
_entity.pdbx_description
1 polymer ?
#
loop_
_entity_poly.entity_id
_entity_poly.type
_entity_poly.pdbx_seq_one_letter_code
_entity_poly.pdbx_strand_id
1 'polypeptide(L)'
;MGRIAGLHNRLTTETKHKLQQLIDDVITSIELKDLNTNQKLKLSQILLQYTLPRHKIITDDTFIEPSEVQVNILTTTEEKDRLEKVREYE
;
A
#
# COMPACT_ATOMS: atom_id res chain seq x y z
N MET A 1 -21.36 -13.92 -22.57
CA MET A 1 -21.17 -14.25 -21.14
C MET A 1 -19.73 -13.90 -20.77
N GLY A 2 -19.52 -12.77 -20.07
CA GLY A 2 -18.20 -12.34 -19.62
C GLY A 2 -17.89 -12.87 -18.21
N ARG A 3 -16.61 -12.88 -17.84
CA ARG A 3 -16.15 -13.30 -16.51
C ARG A 3 -16.88 -12.50 -15.42
N ILE A 4 -17.41 -13.20 -14.42
CA ILE A 4 -18.10 -12.60 -13.28
C ILE A 4 -17.06 -11.93 -12.37
N ALA A 5 -17.22 -10.63 -12.11
CA ALA A 5 -16.36 -9.89 -11.20
C ALA A 5 -16.43 -10.50 -9.78
N GLY A 6 -15.27 -10.67 -9.13
CA GLY A 6 -15.18 -11.28 -7.79
C GLY A 6 -14.88 -12.79 -7.76
N LEU A 7 -15.05 -13.51 -8.87
CA LEU A 7 -14.66 -14.91 -8.95
C LEU A 7 -13.16 -15.05 -9.29
N HIS A 8 -12.43 -15.81 -8.45
CA HIS A 8 -11.02 -16.08 -8.62
C HIS A 8 -10.79 -16.80 -9.96
N ASN A 9 -9.89 -16.28 -10.79
CA ASN A 9 -9.58 -16.92 -12.07
C ASN A 9 -8.86 -18.26 -11.82
N ARG A 10 -9.48 -19.35 -12.28
CA ARG A 10 -9.03 -20.73 -12.03
C ARG A 10 -7.59 -20.95 -12.51
N LEU A 11 -7.24 -20.43 -13.69
CA LEU A 11 -5.90 -20.55 -14.27
C LEU A 11 -4.82 -19.88 -13.38
N THR A 12 -5.10 -18.67 -12.87
CA THR A 12 -4.20 -18.00 -11.92
C THR A 12 -4.15 -18.70 -10.57
N THR A 13 -5.24 -19.34 -10.14
CA THR A 13 -5.28 -20.10 -8.88
C THR A 13 -4.39 -21.34 -8.97
N GLU A 14 -4.52 -22.12 -10.03
CA GLU A 14 -3.68 -23.30 -10.29
C GLU A 14 -2.21 -22.92 -10.46
N THR A 15 -1.93 -21.82 -11.17
CA THR A 15 -0.57 -21.32 -11.34
C THR A 15 0.03 -20.87 -10.00
N LYS A 16 -0.74 -20.16 -9.17
CA LYS A 16 -0.31 -19.77 -7.82
C LYS A 16 0.02 -20.99 -6.96
N HIS A 17 -0.83 -22.02 -7.01
CA HIS A 17 -0.61 -23.25 -6.25
C HIS A 17 0.67 -23.97 -6.68
N LYS A 18 0.90 -24.13 -7.99
CA LYS A 18 2.13 -24.75 -8.52
C LYS A 18 3.39 -23.96 -8.13
N LEU A 19 3.34 -22.64 -8.18
CA LEU A 19 4.45 -21.79 -7.76
C LEU A 19 4.72 -21.94 -6.26
N GLN A 20 3.68 -22.03 -5.44
CA GLN A 20 3.83 -22.24 -4.00
C GLN A 20 4.47 -23.59 -3.70
N GLN A 21 4.00 -24.66 -4.32
CA GLN A 21 4.62 -25.99 -4.18
C GLN A 21 6.10 -25.99 -4.59
N LEU A 22 6.42 -25.36 -5.73
CA LEU A 22 7.81 -25.26 -6.19
C LEU A 22 8.70 -24.49 -5.20
N ILE A 23 8.18 -23.41 -4.60
CA ILE A 23 8.93 -22.64 -3.59
C ILE A 23 9.14 -23.49 -2.34
N ASP A 24 8.12 -24.20 -1.86
CA ASP A 24 8.21 -25.06 -0.67
C ASP A 24 9.22 -26.21 -0.88
N ASP A 25 9.19 -26.85 -2.05
CA ASP A 25 10.14 -27.90 -2.44
C ASP A 25 11.57 -27.35 -2.48
N VAL A 26 11.77 -26.16 -3.08
CA VAL A 26 13.08 -25.52 -3.13
C VAL A 26 13.58 -25.21 -1.73
N ILE A 27 12.77 -24.61 -0.86
CA ILE A 27 13.15 -24.29 0.52
C ILE A 27 13.54 -25.56 1.28
N THR A 28 12.77 -26.64 1.13
CA THR A 28 13.02 -27.93 1.79
C THR A 28 14.30 -28.59 1.28
N SER A 29 14.65 -28.38 0.00
CA SER A 29 15.86 -28.95 -0.62
C SER A 29 17.17 -28.24 -0.28
N ILE A 30 17.15 -27.05 0.36
CA ILE A 30 18.37 -26.29 0.65
C ILE A 30 19.15 -26.94 1.79
N GLU A 31 20.24 -27.65 1.46
CA GLU A 31 21.18 -28.20 2.44
C GLU A 31 22.37 -27.26 2.68
N LEU A 32 22.50 -26.74 3.91
CA LEU A 32 23.51 -25.73 4.27
C LEU A 32 24.96 -26.20 4.09
N LYS A 33 25.20 -27.51 4.13
CA LYS A 33 26.55 -28.09 4.04
C LYS A 33 27.12 -28.00 2.62
N ASP A 34 26.25 -28.15 1.62
CA ASP A 34 26.63 -28.18 0.20
C ASP A 34 26.68 -26.79 -0.45
N LEU A 35 26.26 -25.75 0.28
CA LEU A 35 26.31 -24.38 -0.21
C LEU A 35 27.73 -23.81 -0.18
N ASN A 36 28.10 -23.16 -1.28
CA ASN A 36 29.30 -22.33 -1.37
C ASN A 36 29.16 -21.06 -0.49
N THR A 37 30.28 -20.46 -0.08
CA THR A 37 30.35 -19.25 0.75
C THR A 37 29.47 -18.12 0.21
N ASN A 38 29.47 -17.88 -1.11
CA ASN A 38 28.64 -16.85 -1.73
C ASN A 38 27.13 -17.15 -1.61
N GLN A 39 26.73 -18.42 -1.72
CA GLN A 39 25.34 -18.83 -1.57
C GLN A 39 24.89 -18.70 -0.12
N LYS A 40 25.75 -19.06 0.83
CA LYS A 40 25.53 -18.85 2.27
C LYS A 40 25.32 -17.37 2.61
N LEU A 41 26.15 -16.49 2.06
CA LEU A 41 26.02 -15.04 2.28
C LEU A 41 24.70 -14.50 1.72
N LYS A 42 24.31 -14.88 0.50
CA LYS A 42 23.01 -14.50 -0.08
C LYS A 42 21.83 -15.04 0.72
N LEU A 43 21.89 -16.31 1.14
CA LEU A 43 20.84 -16.90 1.97
C LEU A 43 20.71 -16.14 3.29
N SER A 44 21.83 -15.83 3.94
CA SER A 44 21.84 -15.06 5.19
C SER A 44 21.26 -13.65 5.00
N GLN A 45 21.57 -12.98 3.87
CA GLN A 45 20.98 -11.69 3.53
C GLN A 45 19.46 -11.75 3.37
N ILE A 46 18.95 -12.79 2.69
CA ILE A 46 17.51 -13.03 2.53
C ILE A 46 16.86 -13.29 3.89
N LEU A 47 17.44 -14.16 4.72
CA LEU A 47 16.93 -14.48 6.05
C LEU A 47 16.86 -13.24 6.95
N LEU A 48 17.92 -12.44 6.99
CA LEU A 48 17.94 -11.18 7.74
C LEU A 48 16.84 -10.22 7.26
N GLN A 49 16.59 -10.19 5.96
CA GLN A 49 15.59 -9.32 5.37
C GLN A 49 14.14 -9.72 5.70
N TYR A 50 13.89 -11.01 5.95
CA TYR A 50 12.57 -11.53 6.35
C TYR A 50 12.39 -11.68 7.86
N THR A 51 13.47 -11.72 8.63
CA THR A 51 13.43 -11.80 10.11
C THR A 51 13.42 -10.42 10.76
N LEU A 52 14.10 -9.43 10.16
CA LEU A 52 14.15 -8.08 10.69
C LEU A 52 12.96 -7.26 10.19
N PRO A 53 12.13 -6.70 11.11
CA PRO A 53 11.10 -5.76 10.72
C PRO A 53 11.78 -4.53 10.12
N ARG A 54 11.50 -4.27 8.84
CA ARG A 54 11.93 -3.05 8.17
C ARG A 54 11.14 -1.89 8.74
N HIS A 55 11.84 -0.78 9.03
CA HIS A 55 11.20 0.48 9.35
C HIS A 55 10.35 0.87 8.14
N LYS A 56 9.03 0.68 8.22
CA LYS A 56 8.12 1.28 7.25
C LYS A 56 8.28 2.78 7.50
N ILE A 57 8.81 3.49 6.52
CA ILE A 57 8.58 4.94 6.47
C ILE A 57 7.09 5.04 6.28
N ILE A 58 6.37 5.22 7.39
CA ILE A 58 5.01 5.68 7.37
C ILE A 58 5.19 7.11 6.88
N THR A 59 5.20 7.30 5.56
CA THR A 59 4.58 8.52 5.06
C THR A 59 3.19 8.40 5.59
N ASP A 60 2.92 9.13 6.67
CA ASP A 60 1.57 9.43 7.10
C ASP A 60 0.90 9.97 5.84
N ASP A 61 0.24 9.09 5.09
CA ASP A 61 -0.93 9.46 4.30
C ASP A 61 -2.00 9.82 5.33
N THR A 62 -1.73 10.84 6.15
CA THR A 62 -2.79 11.65 6.73
C THR A 62 -3.53 12.13 5.51
N PHE A 63 -4.65 11.46 5.22
CA PHE A 63 -5.65 11.95 4.32
C PHE A 63 -6.09 13.27 4.93
N ILE A 64 -5.40 14.36 4.56
CA ILE A 64 -5.83 15.71 4.91
C ILE A 64 -7.13 15.83 4.15
N GLU A 65 -8.26 15.65 4.85
CA GLU A 65 -9.56 15.93 4.26
C GLU A 65 -9.47 17.34 3.66
N PRO A 66 -9.81 17.51 2.38
CA PRO A 66 -9.75 18.82 1.76
C PRO A 66 -10.65 19.75 2.59
N SER A 67 -10.08 20.84 3.09
CA SER A 67 -10.84 21.88 3.79
C SER A 67 -12.07 22.24 2.93
N GLU A 68 -13.27 22.17 3.51
CA GLU A 68 -14.49 22.54 2.81
C GLU A 68 -14.45 24.04 2.47
N VAL A 69 -14.16 24.35 1.22
CA VAL A 69 -14.16 25.73 0.73
C VAL A 69 -15.61 26.18 0.58
N GLN A 70 -16.10 26.99 1.52
CA GLN A 70 -17.40 27.66 1.39
C GLN A 70 -17.26 28.85 0.45
N VAL A 71 -17.94 28.78 -0.71
CA VAL A 71 -17.98 29.87 -1.69
C VAL A 71 -19.31 30.62 -1.53
N ASN A 72 -19.25 31.86 -1.04
CA ASN A 72 -20.44 32.71 -0.92
C ASN A 72 -20.58 33.57 -2.17
N ILE A 73 -21.67 33.38 -2.92
CA ILE A 73 -21.99 34.20 -4.09
C ILE A 73 -22.79 35.41 -3.62
N LEU A 74 -22.19 36.59 -3.74
CA LEU A 74 -22.82 37.86 -3.35
C LEU A 74 -23.48 38.50 -4.57
N THR A 75 -24.76 38.81 -4.46
CA THR A 75 -25.52 39.43 -5.57
C THR A 75 -25.55 40.95 -5.50
N THR A 76 -25.35 41.51 -4.30
CA THR A 76 -25.43 42.95 -4.03
C THR A 76 -24.27 43.45 -3.17
N THR A 77 -23.96 44.75 -3.29
CA THR A 77 -22.89 45.40 -2.51
C THR A 77 -23.22 45.45 -1.01
N GLU A 78 -24.50 45.52 -0.64
CA GLU A 78 -24.93 45.53 0.77
C GLU A 78 -24.70 44.18 1.44
N GLU A 79 -24.94 43.07 0.75
CA GLU A 79 -24.63 41.73 1.28
C GLU A 79 -23.13 41.55 1.53
N LYS A 80 -22.28 42.18 0.71
CA LYS A 80 -20.83 42.19 0.91
C LYS A 80 -20.43 42.89 2.20
N ASP A 81 -20.94 44.11 2.43
CA ASP A 81 -20.64 44.91 3.63
C ASP A 81 -21.08 44.20 4.92
N ARG A 82 -22.26 43.55 4.89
CA ARG A 82 -22.76 42.76 6.02
C ARG A 82 -21.88 41.54 6.30
N LEU A 83 -21.39 40.87 5.26
CA LEU A 83 -20.54 39.69 5.43
C LEU A 83 -19.14 40.05 5.95
N GLU A 84 -18.57 41.18 5.53
CA GLU A 84 -17.29 41.67 6.05
C GLU A 84 -17.37 42.01 7.54
N LYS A 85 -18.44 42.67 7.97
CA LYS A 85 -18.69 42.96 9.40
C LYS A 85 -18.78 41.70 10.26
N VAL A 86 -19.43 40.64 9.77
CA VAL A 86 -19.56 39.38 10.53
C VAL A 86 -18.20 38.70 10.71
N ARG A 87 -17.33 38.73 9.70
CA ARG A 87 -15.99 38.13 9.78
C ARG A 87 -15.04 38.89 10.69
N GLU A 88 -15.23 40.19 10.90
CA GLU A 88 -14.40 40.98 11.83
C GLU A 88 -14.65 40.62 13.31
N TYR A 89 -15.74 39.92 13.62
CA TYR A 89 -16.09 39.49 14.98
C TYR A 89 -15.93 37.97 15.24
N GLU A 90 -15.50 37.18 14.25
CA GLU A 90 -15.05 35.78 14.41
C GLU A 90 -13.54 35.72 14.69
#